data_AF-A0A9X5GUB2-F1
#
_entry.id   AF-A0A9X5GUB2-F1
#
_cell.length_a   1.000
_cell.length_b   1.000
_cell.length_c   1.000
_cell.angle_alpha   90.00
_cell.angle_beta   90.00
_cell.angle_gamma   90.00
#
_symmetry.space_group_name_H-M   'P 1'
#
loop_
_entity.id
_entity.type
_entity.pdbx_description
1 polymer ?
#
loop_
_entity_poly.entity_id
_entity_poly.type
_entity_poly.pdbx_seq_one_letter_code
_entity_poly.pdbx_strand_id
1 'polypeptide(L)' 'MKKHNRLKKIIEKIAIRAAISEANTTCPFINYQPEIPKAVKKLRKF' A
#
# COMPACT_ATOMS: atom_id res chain seq x y z
N MET A 1 20.94 -9.41 13.03
CA MET A 1 19.65 -9.62 12.33
C MET A 1 19.45 -8.62 11.16
N LYS A 2 20.20 -8.66 10.04
CA LYS A 2 20.14 -7.58 9.02
C LYS A 2 19.73 -7.98 7.58
N LYS A 3 19.59 -9.27 7.23
CA LYS A 3 19.29 -9.71 5.84
C LYS A 3 17.79 -9.78 5.49
N HIS A 4 16.93 -10.18 6.44
CA HIS A 4 15.47 -10.30 6.21
C HIS A 4 14.73 -8.96 5.99
N ASN A 5 15.32 -7.83 6.36
CA ASN A 5 14.66 -6.53 6.27
C ASN A 5 14.46 -6.01 4.85
N ARG A 6 15.31 -6.42 3.89
CA ARG A 6 15.21 -5.93 2.50
C ARG A 6 14.11 -6.66 1.73
N LEU A 7 14.06 -7.98 1.87
CA LEU A 7 13.01 -8.81 1.27
C LEU A 7 11.63 -8.45 1.82
N LYS A 8 11.51 -8.27 3.15
CA LYS A 8 10.26 -7.83 3.79
C LYS A 8 9.78 -6.49 3.24
N LYS A 9 10.67 -5.51 3.06
CA LYS A 9 10.34 -4.20 2.45
C LYS A 9 9.88 -4.31 1.00
N ILE A 10 10.45 -5.25 0.24
CA ILE A 10 10.03 -5.48 -1.15
C ILE A 10 8.63 -6.08 -1.17
N ILE A 11 8.37 -7.10 -0.36
CA ILE A 11 7.05 -7.73 -0.22
C ILE A 11 6.01 -6.69 0.23
N GLU A 12 6.33 -5.87 1.22
CA GLU A 12 5.48 -4.76 1.69
C GLU A 12 5.11 -3.80 0.55
N LYS A 13 6.09 -3.37 -0.26
CA LYS A 13 5.85 -2.47 -1.40
C LYS A 13 4.96 -3.11 -2.47
N ILE A 14 5.13 -4.40 -2.74
CA ILE A 14 4.30 -5.12 -3.72
C ILE A 14 2.86 -5.20 -3.23
N ALA A 15 2.65 -5.63 -1.99
CA ALA A 15 1.32 -5.74 -1.38
C ALA A 15 0.57 -4.39 -1.40
N ILE A 16 1.25 -3.30 -1.05
CA ILE A 16 0.68 -1.96 -1.09
C ILE A 16 0.26 -1.57 -2.52
N ARG A 17 1.10 -1.82 -3.53
CA ARG A 17 0.79 -1.48 -4.92
C ARG A 17 -0.38 -2.29 -5.47
N ALA A 18 -0.45 -3.58 -5.16
CA ALA A 18 -1.56 -4.43 -5.57
C ALA A 18 -2.89 -3.91 -5.02
N ALA A 19 -2.95 -3.60 -3.71
CA ALA A 19 -4.14 -3.05 -3.08
C ALA A 19 -4.58 -1.70 -3.68
N ILE A 20 -3.64 -0.81 -4.00
CA ILE A 20 -3.95 0.47 -4.68
C ILE A 20 -4.53 0.20 -6.08
N SER A 21 -3.95 -0.73 -6.83
CA SER A 21 -4.43 -1.11 -8.16
C SER A 21 -5.85 -1.68 -8.10
N GLU A 22 -6.13 -2.60 -7.19
CA GLU A 22 -7.45 -3.22 -7.00
C GLU A 22 -8.51 -2.18 -6.57
N ALA A 23 -8.18 -1.30 -5.62
CA ALA A 23 -9.08 -0.25 -5.18
C ALA A 23 -9.43 0.73 -6.32
N ASN A 24 -8.43 1.11 -7.11
CA ASN A 24 -8.59 2.09 -8.19
C ASN A 24 -9.23 1.51 -9.46
N THR A 25 -9.08 0.21 -9.71
CA THR A 25 -9.75 -0.48 -10.84
C THR A 25 -11.25 -0.66 -10.60
N THR A 26 -11.66 -0.84 -9.34
CA THR A 26 -13.07 -1.06 -8.99
C THR A 26 -13.93 0.20 -9.17
N CYS A 27 -13.37 1.41 -9.05
CA CYS A 27 -14.10 2.66 -9.35
C CYS A 27 -13.14 3.81 -9.75
N PRO A 28 -12.82 3.97 -11.04
CA PRO A 28 -11.79 4.90 -11.50
C PRO A 28 -12.16 6.39 -11.35
N PHE A 29 -13.42 6.73 -11.09
CA PHE A 29 -13.88 8.12 -11.02
C PHE A 29 -14.13 8.64 -9.60
N ILE A 30 -14.67 7.81 -8.69
CA ILE A 30 -15.04 8.25 -7.33
C ILE A 30 -13.94 7.89 -6.32
N ASN A 31 -13.29 6.74 -6.50
CA ASN A 31 -12.36 6.19 -5.51
C ASN A 31 -10.93 6.06 -6.03
N TYR A 32 -10.58 6.70 -7.15
CA TYR A 32 -9.19 6.76 -7.61
C TYR A 32 -8.34 7.48 -6.56
N GLN A 33 -7.49 6.72 -5.88
CA GLN A 33 -6.56 7.17 -4.88
C GLN A 33 -5.15 7.15 -5.48
N PRO A 34 -4.62 8.29 -5.96
CA PRO A 34 -3.26 8.37 -6.47
C PRO A 34 -2.22 8.16 -5.36
N GLU A 35 -2.61 8.42 -4.11
CA GLU A 35 -1.79 8.23 -2.93
C GLU A 35 -2.56 7.51 -1.82
N ILE A 36 -1.82 6.81 -0.95
CA ILE A 36 -2.38 6.19 0.25
C ILE A 36 -2.98 7.28 1.15
N PRO A 37 -4.26 7.19 1.54
CA PRO A 37 -4.92 8.17 2.38
C PRO A 37 -4.23 8.37 3.74
N LYS A 38 -4.27 9.59 4.27
CA LYS A 38 -3.73 9.92 5.60
C LYS A 38 -4.33 9.03 6.70
N ALA A 39 -5.61 8.66 6.59
CA ALA A 39 -6.26 7.73 7.51
C ALA A 39 -5.58 6.36 7.53
N VAL A 40 -5.28 5.79 6.36
CA VAL A 40 -4.58 4.50 6.24
C VAL A 40 -3.14 4.58 6.76
N LYS A 41 -2.44 5.69 6.51
CA LYS A 41 -1.10 5.93 7.07
C LYS A 41 -1.11 5.93 8.60
N LYS A 42 -2.18 6.46 9.22
CA LYS A 42 -2.40 6.47 10.69
C LYS A 42 -2.75 5.10 11.27
N LEU A 43 -3.25 4.15 10.46
CA LEU A 43 -3.52 2.77 10.90
C LEU A 43 -2.23 1.95 11.10
N ARG A 44 -1.10 2.45 10.60
CA ARG A 44 0.21 1.83 10.78
C ARG A 44 0.67 2.03 12.23
N LYS A 45 0.19 1.15 13.14
CA LYS A 45 0.67 1.05 14.52
C LYS A 45 2.09 0.47 14.51
N PHE A 46 3.09 1.33 14.38
CA PHE A 46 4.45 1.07 14.86
C PHE A 46 4.92 2.28 15.65
#